data_AF-A0A842XUB3-F1
#
_entry.id   AF-A0A842XUB3-F1
#
_cell.length_a   1.000
_cell.length_b   1.000
_cell.length_c   1.000
_cell.angle_alpha   90.00
_cell.angle_beta   90.00
_cell.angle_gamma   90.00
#
_symmetry.space_group_name_H-M   'P 1'
#
loop_
_entity.id
_entity.type
_entity.pdbx_description
1 polymer ?
#
loop_
_entity_poly.entity_id
_entity_poly.type
_entity_poly.pdbx_seq_one_letter_code
_entity_poly.pdbx_strand_id
1 'polypeptide(L)' 'MLKIDEVDKRILSLLVENSELSQSEIARFLKISQPAVAARLRKLKNRGIIA' A
#
# COMPACT_ATOMS: atom_id res chain seq x y z
N MET A 1 -13.58 -5.90 -13.09
CA MET A 1 -12.51 -6.76 -12.55
C MET A 1 -11.55 -5.89 -11.73
N LEU A 2 -11.24 -6.26 -10.48
CA LEU A 2 -10.37 -5.47 -9.59
C LEU A 2 -8.95 -5.39 -10.17
N LYS A 3 -8.55 -4.22 -10.68
CA LYS A 3 -7.18 -4.01 -11.21
C LYS A 3 -6.26 -3.53 -10.10
N ILE A 4 -5.53 -4.47 -9.49
CA ILE A 4 -4.43 -4.25 -8.54
C ILE A 4 -3.14 -4.28 -9.34
N ASP A 5 -2.27 -3.26 -9.20
CA ASP A 5 -0.97 -3.25 -9.86
C ASP A 5 0.16 -3.79 -8.96
N GLU A 6 1.36 -3.90 -9.49
CA GLU A 6 2.51 -4.45 -8.75
C GLU A 6 2.89 -3.63 -7.51
N VAL A 7 2.68 -2.31 -7.53
CA VAL A 7 2.96 -1.48 -6.36
C VAL A 7 1.92 -1.77 -5.27
N ASP A 8 0.65 -1.87 -5.65
CA ASP A 8 -0.43 -2.23 -4.73
C ASP A 8 -0.16 -3.61 -4.09
N LYS A 9 0.29 -4.61 -4.87
CA LYS A 9 0.68 -5.93 -4.35
C LYS A 9 1.84 -5.86 -3.35
N ARG A 10 2.87 -5.07 -3.64
CA ARG A 10 4.01 -4.90 -2.74
C ARG A 10 3.62 -4.21 -1.44
N ILE A 11 2.72 -3.21 -1.49
CA ILE A 11 2.17 -2.57 -0.30
C ILE A 11 1.44 -3.61 0.57
N LEU A 12 0.58 -4.42 -0.04
CA LEU A 12 -0.15 -5.48 0.68
C LEU A 12 0.81 -6.51 1.29
N SER A 13 1.84 -6.94 0.55
CA SER A 13 2.86 -7.86 1.07
C SER A 13 3.57 -7.31 2.31
N LEU A 14 3.97 -6.03 2.29
CA LEU A 14 4.61 -5.38 3.42
C LEU A 14 3.68 -5.28 4.64
N LEU A 15 2.41 -4.96 4.43
CA LEU A 15 1.42 -4.88 5.52
C LEU A 15 1.03 -6.25 6.09
N VAL A 16 1.06 -7.31 5.28
CA VAL A 16 0.88 -8.68 5.74
C VAL A 16 2.07 -9.15 6.58
N GLU A 17 3.29 -8.77 6.20
CA GLU A 17 4.51 -9.08 6.95
C GLU A 17 4.59 -8.27 8.25
N ASN A 18 4.24 -6.98 8.20
CA ASN A 18 4.18 -6.10 9.36
C ASN A 18 3.11 -5.01 9.17
N SER A 19 1.98 -5.15 9.87
CA SER A 19 0.86 -4.22 9.80
C SER A 19 1.10 -2.87 10.49
N GLU A 20 2.15 -2.75 11.32
CA GLU A 20 2.50 -1.52 12.03
C GLU A 20 3.35 -0.55 11.20
N LEU A 21 3.75 -0.95 9.99
CA LEU A 21 4.54 -0.11 9.10
C LEU A 21 3.81 1.21 8.78
N SER A 22 4.48 2.32 9.05
CA SER A 22 4.00 3.64 8.65
C SER A 22 4.08 3.83 7.13
N GLN A 23 3.27 4.75 6.60
CA GLN A 23 3.30 5.09 5.17
C GLN A 23 4.69 5.58 4.71
N SER A 24 5.44 6.22 5.61
CA SER A 24 6.81 6.70 5.34
C SER A 24 7.80 5.55 5.24
N GLU A 25 7.66 4.50 6.04
CA GLU A 25 8.48 3.30 5.95
C GLU A 25 8.17 2.52 4.67
N ILE A 26 6.90 2.31 4.36
CA ILE A 26 6.46 1.69 3.10
C ILE A 26 7.02 2.46 1.90
N ALA A 27 6.94 3.80 1.92
CA ALA A 27 7.50 4.66 0.88
C ALA A 27 9.01 4.44 0.70
N ARG A 28 9.76 4.33 1.81
CA ARG A 28 11.20 4.04 1.80
C ARG A 28 11.50 2.66 1.20
N PHE A 29 10.78 1.62 1.61
CA PHE A 29 10.95 0.26 1.07
C PHE A 29 10.64 0.17 -0.43
N LEU A 30 9.61 0.88 -0.88
CA LEU A 30 9.16 0.83 -2.27
C LEU A 30 9.87 1.86 -3.18
N LYS A 31 10.68 2.75 -2.60
CA LYS A 31 11.36 3.87 -3.29
C LYS A 31 10.39 4.77 -4.05
N ILE A 32 9.26 5.08 -3.43
CA ILE A 32 8.24 6.03 -3.95
C ILE A 32 7.92 7.09 -2.89
N SER A 33 7.16 8.11 -3.25
CA SER A 33 6.77 9.14 -2.29
C SER A 33 5.71 8.66 -1.30
N GLN A 34 5.73 9.17 -0.08
CA GLN A 34 4.70 8.89 0.93
C GLN A 34 3.28 9.27 0.43
N PRO A 35 3.05 10.41 -0.26
CA PRO A 35 1.75 10.69 -0.86
C PRO A 35 1.28 9.65 -1.88
N ALA A 36 2.20 9.03 -2.64
CA ALA A 36 1.85 7.94 -3.57
C ALA A 36 1.39 6.69 -2.82
N VAL A 37 2.05 6.34 -1.70
CA VAL A 37 1.59 5.27 -0.80
C VAL A 37 0.21 5.59 -0.22
N ALA A 38 0.00 6.80 0.29
CA ALA A 38 -1.28 7.24 0.86
C ALA A 38 -2.45 7.11 -0.13
N ALA A 39 -2.23 7.54 -1.39
CA ALA A 39 -3.23 7.42 -2.45
C ALA A 39 -3.58 5.96 -2.77
N ARG A 40 -2.59 5.07 -2.76
CA ARG A 40 -2.77 3.63 -2.99
C ARG A 40 -3.51 2.95 -1.84
N LEU A 41 -3.12 3.22 -0.60
CA LEU A 41 -3.82 2.71 0.59
C LEU A 41 -5.28 3.14 0.61
N ARG A 42 -5.56 4.42 0.33
CA ARG A 42 -6.94 4.93 0.21
C ARG A 42 -7.72 4.18 -0.87
N LYS A 43 -7.11 3.96 -2.04
CA LYS A 43 -7.72 3.21 -3.15
C LYS A 43 -8.00 1.75 -2.77
N LEU A 44 -7.08 1.08 -2.08
CA LEU A 44 -7.26 -0.29 -1.58
C LEU A 44 -8.38 -0.37 -0.54
N LYS A 45 -8.46 0.59 0.38
CA LYS A 45 -9.53 0.70 1.38
C LYS A 45 -10.90 0.97 0.75
N ASN A 46 -10.97 1.91 -0.19
CA ASN A 46 -12.22 2.20 -0.93
C ASN A 46 -12.73 1.01 -1.76
N ARG A 47 -11.85 0.05 -2.09
CA ARG A 47 -12.18 -1.19 -2.79
C ARG A 47 -12.52 -2.34 -1.85
N GLY A 48 -12.45 -2.14 -0.54
CA GLY A 48 -12.67 -3.18 0.47
C GLY A 48 -11.57 -4.25 0.51
N ILE A 49 -10.38 -3.96 -0.02
CA ILE A 49 -9.25 -4.90 0.00
C ILE A 49 -8.55 -4.91 1.36
N ILE A 50 -8.49 -3.73 2.02
CA ILE A 50 -7.96 -3.55 3.37
C ILE A 50 -8.96 -2.75 4.21
N ALA A 51 -9.02 -3.02 5.51
CA ALA A 51 -9.94 -2.39 6.46
C ALA A 51 -9.24 -1.27 7.25
#